data_AF-A0A0L1INW8-F1
#
_entry.id   AF-A0A0L1INW8-F1
#
_cell.length_a   1.000
_cell.length_b   1.000
_cell.length_c   1.000
_cell.angle_alpha   90.00
_cell.angle_beta   90.00
_cell.angle_gamma   90.00
#
_symmetry.space_group_name_H-M   'P 1'
#
loop_
_entity.id
_entity.type
_entity.pdbx_description
1 polymer ?
#
loop_
_entity_poly.entity_id
_entity_poly.type
_entity_poly.pdbx_seq_one_letter_code
_entity_poly.pdbx_strand_id
1 'polypeptide(L)'
;MEPSPHQWEPTPSSLLWAYEIRRENIHLADEIHKAKADLSSTVDTINDVNQNVNELSRQVKQAETNAIKNLQCLDTRITQGTNNLLRRVEALEIENGRLKAEHENVGNECAARSKGLSLVLESMKTEIMHEVRRIFSQEKGSLRVNELLGGSHGNAGKYSPPSWYDSGLRFAMYEVVCTHMARVGSDILVPDSVPKDVTASARERGNSLQALSETTWGPSRSSSIEGRRSTELGLSNGMTMQGQENLHRLFRQNARPLGAYWSYAIDTRIQLPLWMKSSDIAKAFVDGLEDTATRDLMERKLYAAGWSWDVLAEVMHNKLNENKSQTVKLPVRMKAGSGKTGEASKPNTPIKHKKKRKRRVIPIVPVDEDDLLEMNS
;
A
#
# COMPACT_ATOMS: atom_id res chain seq x y z
N MET A 1 25.07 52.45 109.37
CA MET A 1 25.86 51.22 109.11
C MET A 1 25.88 51.04 107.61
N GLU A 2 26.90 51.58 106.95
CA GLU A 2 27.13 51.33 105.52
C GLU A 2 27.89 50.02 105.34
N PRO A 3 27.47 49.13 104.43
CA PRO A 3 28.18 47.90 104.14
C PRO A 3 29.44 48.19 103.31
N SER A 4 30.54 47.54 103.70
CA SER A 4 31.85 47.61 103.06
C SER A 4 31.79 47.18 101.58
N PRO A 5 32.42 47.92 100.64
CA PRO A 5 32.48 47.52 99.25
C PRO A 5 33.41 46.31 99.11
N HIS A 6 32.83 45.12 98.98
CA HIS A 6 33.57 43.93 98.56
C HIS A 6 34.12 44.17 97.14
N GLN A 7 35.41 44.50 97.07
CA GLN A 7 36.19 44.42 95.84
C GLN A 7 36.30 42.95 95.44
N TRP A 8 35.42 42.51 94.54
CA TRP A 8 35.57 41.24 93.85
C TRP A 8 36.76 41.35 92.91
N GLU A 9 37.95 41.02 93.40
CA GLU A 9 39.09 40.81 92.52
C GLU A 9 38.88 39.50 91.76
N PRO A 10 38.79 39.53 90.42
CA PRO A 10 38.61 38.32 89.64
C PRO A 10 39.83 37.42 89.84
N THR A 11 39.60 36.23 90.39
CA THR A 11 40.65 35.21 90.50
C THR A 11 41.12 34.82 89.09
N PRO A 12 42.42 34.55 88.85
CA PRO A 12 42.94 34.21 87.53
C PRO A 12 42.17 33.08 86.82
N SER A 13 41.66 32.10 87.57
CA SER A 13 40.80 31.03 87.05
C SER A 13 39.48 31.55 86.46
N SER A 14 38.86 32.55 87.08
CA SER A 14 37.61 33.15 86.59
C SER A 14 37.79 33.87 85.25
N LEU A 15 38.94 34.54 85.05
CA LEU A 15 39.28 35.19 83.78
C LEU A 15 39.50 34.18 82.66
N LEU A 16 40.15 33.04 82.95
CA LEU A 16 40.36 31.97 81.97
C LEU A 16 39.04 31.33 81.55
N TRP A 17 38.13 31.07 82.50
CA TRP A 17 36.79 30.58 82.20
C TRP A 17 35.98 31.57 81.35
N ALA A 18 36.01 32.86 81.70
CA ALA A 18 35.33 33.89 80.93
C ALA A 18 35.88 33.99 79.49
N TYR A 19 37.18 33.83 79.31
CA TYR A 19 37.81 33.80 77.99
C TYR A 19 37.36 32.59 77.17
N GLU A 20 37.37 31.39 77.75
CA GLU A 20 36.98 30.16 77.04
C GLU A 20 35.50 30.21 76.64
N ILE A 21 34.61 30.64 77.55
CA ILE A 21 33.18 30.84 77.26
C ILE A 21 33.00 31.83 76.11
N ARG A 22 33.78 32.93 76.09
CA ARG A 22 33.70 33.91 75.01
C ARG A 22 34.15 33.31 73.68
N ARG A 23 35.21 32.51 73.66
CA ARG A 23 35.71 31.84 72.46
C ARG A 23 34.68 30.84 71.91
N GLU A 24 34.09 30.03 72.79
CA GLU A 24 33.02 29.10 72.41
C GLU A 24 31.79 29.84 71.89
N ASN A 25 31.37 30.93 72.55
CA ASN A 25 30.26 31.75 72.08
C ASN A 25 30.51 32.36 70.68
N ILE A 26 31.74 32.80 70.39
CA ILE A 26 32.11 33.28 69.05
C ILE A 26 32.01 32.15 68.03
N HIS A 27 32.56 30.97 68.35
CA HIS A 27 32.49 29.81 67.47
C HIS A 27 31.04 29.38 67.19
N LEU A 28 30.19 29.30 68.22
CA LEU A 28 28.77 29.00 68.08
C LEU A 28 28.04 30.06 67.26
N ALA A 29 28.36 31.34 67.45
CA ALA A 29 27.79 32.41 66.63
C ALA A 29 28.18 32.27 65.15
N ASP A 30 29.44 31.95 64.86
CA ASP A 30 29.91 31.72 63.49
C ASP A 30 29.22 30.50 62.85
N GLU A 31 29.04 29.41 63.60
CA GLU A 31 28.30 28.24 63.14
C GLU A 31 26.82 28.54 62.87
N ILE A 32 26.17 29.32 63.75
CA ILE A 32 24.79 29.78 63.55
C ILE A 32 24.69 30.67 62.31
N HIS A 33 25.64 31.59 62.10
CA HIS A 33 25.67 32.44 60.91
C HIS A 33 25.84 31.63 59.63
N LYS A 34 26.71 30.61 59.65
CA LYS A 34 26.89 29.69 58.54
C LYS A 34 25.63 28.89 58.25
N ALA A 35 25.02 28.29 59.27
CA ALA A 35 23.76 27.54 59.13
C ALA A 35 22.62 28.44 58.60
N LYS A 36 22.57 29.70 59.03
CA LYS A 36 21.61 30.68 58.53
C LYS A 36 21.85 31.03 57.05
N ALA A 37 23.11 31.17 56.64
CA ALA A 37 23.46 31.42 55.24
C ALA A 37 23.08 30.22 54.36
N ASP A 38 23.38 29.00 54.81
CA ASP A 38 22.99 27.76 54.12
C ASP A 38 21.45 27.63 54.03
N LEU A 39 20.73 27.95 55.11
CA LEU A 39 19.26 27.96 55.10
C LEU A 39 18.71 29.01 54.12
N SER A 40 19.27 30.22 54.08
CA SER A 40 18.87 31.23 53.09
C SER A 40 19.09 30.74 51.66
N SER A 41 20.25 30.14 51.37
CA SER A 41 20.54 29.58 50.05
C SER A 41 19.58 28.45 49.67
N THR A 42 19.24 27.57 50.61
CA THR A 42 18.29 26.48 50.35
C THR A 42 16.87 27.03 50.09
N VAL A 43 16.43 28.04 50.85
CA VAL A 43 15.15 28.73 50.61
C VAL A 43 15.12 29.37 49.22
N ASP A 44 16.21 30.02 48.79
CA ASP A 44 16.30 30.61 47.45
C ASP A 44 16.20 29.54 46.36
N THR A 45 16.87 28.39 46.53
CA THR A 45 16.75 27.27 45.57
C THR A 45 15.34 26.67 45.55
N ILE A 46 14.65 26.59 46.69
CA ILE A 46 13.26 26.13 46.75
C ILE A 46 12.34 27.09 46.00
N ASN A 47 12.56 28.41 46.14
CA ASN A 47 11.80 29.41 45.42
C ASN A 47 12.01 29.33 43.90
N ASP A 48 13.25 29.14 43.44
CA ASP A 48 13.55 28.96 42.01
C ASP A 48 12.90 27.68 41.45
N VAL A 49 13.00 26.55 42.17
CA VAL A 49 12.33 25.30 41.78
C VAL A 49 10.81 25.48 41.71
N ASN A 50 10.19 26.15 42.69
CA ASN A 50 8.76 26.42 42.68
C ASN A 50 8.33 27.28 41.49
N GLN A 51 9.12 28.29 41.12
CA GLN A 51 8.85 29.10 39.93
C GLN A 51 8.93 28.25 38.65
N ASN A 52 9.96 27.41 38.53
CA ASN A 52 10.12 26.50 37.40
C ASN A 52 8.98 25.47 37.30
N VAL A 53 8.51 24.92 38.43
CA VAL A 53 7.36 24.00 38.47
C VAL A 53 6.08 24.70 38.01
N ASN A 54 5.84 25.94 38.44
CA ASN A 54 4.68 26.72 38.03
C ASN A 54 4.70 27.04 36.53
N GLU A 55 5.86 27.42 36.00
CA GLU A 55 6.02 27.69 34.56
C GLU A 55 5.84 26.42 33.73
N LEU A 56 6.40 25.28 34.16
CA LEU A 56 6.20 24.00 33.50
C LEU A 56 4.73 23.58 33.54
N SER A 57 4.05 23.77 34.67
CA SER A 57 2.61 23.50 34.82
C SER A 57 1.78 24.34 33.84
N ARG A 58 2.13 25.62 33.67
CA ARG A 58 1.51 26.51 32.68
C ARG A 58 1.73 26.02 31.25
N GLN A 59 2.96 25.63 30.90
CA GLN A 59 3.29 25.11 29.56
C GLN A 59 2.57 23.80 29.26
N VAL A 60 2.47 22.89 30.23
CA VAL A 60 1.74 21.63 30.09
C VAL A 60 0.25 21.88 29.81
N LYS A 61 -0.40 22.76 30.59
CA LYS A 61 -1.80 23.14 30.36
C LYS A 61 -2.00 23.78 28.99
N GLN A 62 -1.08 24.62 28.56
CA GLN A 62 -1.14 25.25 27.23
C GLN A 62 -0.98 24.21 26.12
N ALA A 63 -0.01 23.30 26.23
CA ALA A 63 0.20 22.22 25.27
C ALA A 63 -1.03 21.30 25.18
N GLU A 64 -1.64 20.97 26.32
CA GLU A 64 -2.86 20.15 26.41
C GLU A 64 -4.04 20.82 25.69
N THR A 65 -4.32 22.09 25.99
CA THR A 65 -5.42 22.82 25.32
C THR A 65 -5.19 22.95 23.80
N ASN A 66 -3.96 23.12 23.36
CA ASN A 66 -3.60 23.15 21.94
C ASN A 66 -3.80 21.78 21.28
N ALA A 67 -3.40 20.69 21.95
CA ALA A 67 -3.60 19.34 21.46
C ALA A 67 -5.10 19.01 21.32
N ILE A 68 -5.91 19.36 22.33
CA ILE A 68 -7.37 19.16 22.29
C ILE A 68 -8.00 19.90 21.10
N LYS A 69 -7.65 21.17 20.89
CA LYS A 69 -8.17 21.96 19.75
C LYS A 69 -7.78 21.36 18.41
N ASN A 70 -6.53 20.91 18.27
CA ASN A 70 -6.06 20.28 17.05
C ASN A 70 -6.78 18.96 16.77
N LEU A 71 -7.00 18.13 17.80
CA LEU A 71 -7.75 16.89 17.67
C LEU A 71 -9.20 17.14 17.28
N GLN A 72 -9.87 18.13 17.87
CA GLN A 72 -11.24 18.52 17.48
C GLN A 72 -11.33 19.00 16.03
N CYS A 73 -10.33 19.78 15.57
CA CYS A 73 -10.26 20.21 14.17
C CYS A 73 -10.04 19.02 13.21
N LEU A 74 -9.21 18.05 13.59
CA LEU A 74 -9.01 16.83 12.81
C LEU A 74 -10.28 15.97 12.77
N ASP A 75 -10.96 15.82 13.89
CA ASP A 75 -12.19 15.03 14.02
C ASP A 75 -13.32 15.59 13.14
N THR A 76 -13.54 16.91 13.19
CA THR A 76 -14.51 17.59 12.32
C THR A 76 -14.18 17.44 10.84
N ARG A 77 -12.91 17.55 10.46
CA ARG A 77 -12.46 17.34 9.07
C ARG A 77 -12.65 15.90 8.59
N ILE A 78 -12.33 14.92 9.43
CA ILE A 78 -12.54 13.50 9.13
C ILE A 78 -14.03 13.21 8.98
N THR A 79 -14.86 13.65 9.93
CA THR A 79 -16.32 13.48 9.90
C THR A 79 -16.92 14.09 8.63
N GLN A 80 -16.50 15.31 8.27
CA GLN A 80 -16.95 15.95 7.03
C GLN A 80 -16.49 15.18 5.79
N GLY A 81 -15.24 14.70 5.76
CA GLY A 81 -14.70 13.90 4.67
C GLY A 81 -15.49 12.59 4.49
N THR A 82 -15.77 11.88 5.57
CA THR A 82 -16.56 10.64 5.58
C THR A 82 -17.99 10.90 5.08
N ASN A 83 -18.65 11.96 5.55
CA ASN A 83 -20.00 12.32 5.09
C ASN A 83 -20.04 12.70 3.60
N ASN A 84 -18.98 13.31 3.08
CA ASN A 84 -18.87 13.60 1.64
C ASN A 84 -18.69 12.32 0.82
N LEU A 85 -17.87 11.39 1.29
CA LEU A 85 -17.66 10.10 0.62
C LEU A 85 -18.94 9.25 0.66
N LEU A 86 -19.64 9.21 1.79
CA LEU A 86 -20.92 8.51 1.93
C LEU A 86 -21.93 8.99 0.88
N ARG A 87 -22.14 10.32 0.77
CA ARG A 87 -23.03 10.91 -0.24
C ARG A 87 -22.65 10.56 -1.67
N ARG A 88 -21.34 10.46 -1.97
CA ARG A 88 -20.86 10.06 -3.31
C ARG A 88 -21.13 8.58 -3.59
N VAL A 89 -20.97 7.72 -2.59
CA VAL A 89 -21.28 6.29 -2.71
C VAL A 89 -22.78 6.10 -2.95
N GLU A 90 -23.63 6.75 -2.16
CA GLU A 90 -25.09 6.72 -2.34
C GLU A 90 -25.50 7.18 -3.75
N ALA A 91 -24.91 8.27 -4.26
CA ALA A 91 -25.18 8.75 -5.62
C ALA A 91 -24.78 7.72 -6.70
N LEU A 92 -23.62 7.08 -6.55
CA LEU A 92 -23.15 6.03 -7.46
C LEU A 92 -24.00 4.76 -7.39
N GLU A 93 -24.50 4.39 -6.20
CA GLU A 93 -25.41 3.26 -6.03
C GLU A 93 -26.75 3.51 -6.75
N ILE A 94 -27.29 4.72 -6.64
CA ILE A 94 -28.51 5.13 -7.37
C ILE A 94 -28.27 5.06 -8.88
N GLU A 95 -27.15 5.61 -9.37
CA GLU A 95 -26.83 5.60 -10.80
C GLU A 95 -26.60 4.19 -11.33
N ASN A 96 -25.89 3.34 -10.60
CA ASN A 96 -25.71 1.93 -10.94
C ASN A 96 -27.04 1.18 -10.99
N GLY A 97 -27.95 1.45 -10.04
CA GLY A 97 -29.31 0.92 -10.06
C GLY A 97 -30.06 1.31 -11.32
N ARG A 98 -29.99 2.59 -11.72
CA ARG A 98 -30.59 3.12 -12.95
C ARG A 98 -30.02 2.45 -14.20
N LEU A 99 -28.69 2.37 -14.31
CA LEU A 99 -28.00 1.75 -15.45
C LEU A 99 -28.32 0.26 -15.58
N LYS A 100 -28.42 -0.45 -14.44
CA LYS A 100 -28.81 -1.86 -14.44
C LYS A 100 -30.22 -2.07 -14.98
N ALA A 101 -31.18 -1.23 -14.58
CA ALA A 101 -32.55 -1.27 -15.08
C ALA A 101 -32.62 -0.94 -16.58
N GLU A 102 -31.84 0.04 -17.04
CA GLU A 102 -31.73 0.40 -18.46
C GLU A 102 -31.17 -0.78 -19.29
N HIS A 103 -30.11 -1.42 -18.81
CA HIS A 103 -29.53 -2.59 -19.45
C HIS A 103 -30.52 -3.78 -19.52
N GLU A 104 -31.28 -4.03 -18.45
CA GLU A 104 -32.33 -5.04 -18.44
C GLU A 104 -33.43 -4.74 -19.45
N ASN A 105 -33.88 -3.47 -19.54
CA ASN A 105 -34.86 -3.05 -20.54
C ASN A 105 -34.36 -3.27 -21.98
N VAL A 106 -33.13 -2.86 -22.29
CA VAL A 106 -32.51 -3.08 -23.60
C VAL A 106 -32.39 -4.57 -23.92
N GLY A 107 -32.00 -5.39 -22.93
CA GLY A 107 -31.95 -6.84 -23.07
C GLY A 107 -33.32 -7.43 -23.44
N ASN A 108 -34.39 -6.98 -22.77
CA ASN A 108 -35.76 -7.40 -23.04
C ASN A 108 -36.24 -6.96 -24.43
N GLU A 109 -35.97 -5.72 -24.85
CA GLU A 109 -36.30 -5.22 -26.19
C GLU A 109 -35.58 -6.01 -27.28
N CYS A 110 -34.28 -6.31 -27.08
CA CYS A 110 -33.50 -7.12 -28.02
C CYS A 110 -34.08 -8.54 -28.14
N ALA A 111 -34.42 -9.17 -27.01
CA ALA A 111 -35.05 -10.48 -26.98
C ALA A 111 -36.43 -10.47 -27.70
N ALA A 112 -37.22 -9.42 -27.52
CA ALA A 112 -38.50 -9.25 -28.20
C ALA A 112 -38.32 -9.09 -29.73
N ARG A 113 -37.36 -8.25 -30.16
CA ARG A 113 -37.03 -8.09 -31.59
C ARG A 113 -36.52 -9.37 -32.22
N SER A 114 -35.65 -10.11 -31.53
CA SER A 114 -35.14 -11.40 -31.98
C SER A 114 -36.28 -12.42 -32.19
N LYS A 115 -37.21 -12.52 -31.24
CA LYS A 115 -38.42 -13.35 -31.38
C LYS A 115 -39.28 -12.91 -32.57
N GLY A 116 -39.48 -11.61 -32.75
CA GLY A 116 -40.21 -11.05 -33.89
C GLY A 116 -39.58 -11.42 -35.24
N LEU A 117 -38.26 -11.26 -35.37
CA LEU A 117 -37.52 -11.63 -36.59
C LEU A 117 -37.57 -13.14 -36.86
N SER A 118 -37.46 -13.96 -35.82
CA SER A 118 -37.58 -15.43 -35.93
C SER A 118 -38.95 -15.85 -36.49
N LEU A 119 -40.03 -15.24 -35.99
CA LEU A 119 -41.38 -15.49 -36.50
C LEU A 119 -41.55 -15.06 -37.97
N VAL A 120 -41.02 -13.88 -38.35
CA VAL A 120 -41.06 -13.41 -39.75
C VAL A 120 -40.28 -14.37 -40.65
N LEU A 121 -39.10 -14.83 -40.22
CA LEU A 121 -38.27 -15.74 -40.98
C LEU A 121 -38.97 -17.10 -41.19
N GLU A 122 -39.60 -17.67 -40.17
CA GLU A 122 -40.38 -18.90 -40.31
C GLU A 122 -41.61 -18.69 -41.22
N SER A 123 -42.30 -17.55 -41.12
CA SER A 123 -43.40 -17.23 -42.04
C SER A 123 -42.93 -17.18 -43.49
N MET A 124 -41.87 -16.42 -43.79
CA MET A 124 -41.29 -16.32 -45.14
C MET A 124 -40.86 -17.70 -45.67
N LYS A 125 -40.21 -18.51 -44.83
CA LYS A 125 -39.82 -19.87 -45.18
C LYS A 125 -41.02 -20.74 -45.54
N THR A 126 -42.12 -20.67 -44.79
CA THR A 126 -43.33 -21.42 -45.13
C THR A 126 -43.94 -20.96 -46.45
N GLU A 127 -44.01 -19.64 -46.70
CA GLU A 127 -44.53 -19.05 -47.95
C GLU A 127 -43.70 -19.48 -49.16
N ILE A 128 -42.37 -19.36 -49.08
CA ILE A 128 -41.44 -19.84 -50.11
C ILE A 128 -41.64 -21.33 -50.38
N MET A 129 -41.78 -22.15 -49.33
CA MET A 129 -42.01 -23.60 -49.49
C MET A 129 -43.36 -23.92 -50.12
N HIS A 130 -44.40 -23.11 -49.87
CA HIS A 130 -45.68 -23.24 -50.56
C HIS A 130 -45.58 -22.87 -52.04
N GLU A 131 -44.89 -21.77 -52.35
CA GLU A 131 -44.71 -21.29 -53.71
C GLU A 131 -43.86 -22.26 -54.55
N VAL A 132 -42.76 -22.77 -53.99
CA VAL A 132 -41.95 -23.82 -54.63
C VAL A 132 -42.82 -25.04 -54.96
N ARG A 133 -43.63 -25.53 -54.00
CA ARG A 133 -44.55 -26.66 -54.23
C ARG A 133 -45.58 -26.37 -55.33
N ARG A 134 -46.07 -25.13 -55.41
CA ARG A 134 -47.01 -24.67 -56.46
C ARG A 134 -46.35 -24.74 -57.84
N ILE A 135 -45.13 -24.21 -57.98
CA ILE A 135 -44.38 -24.21 -59.24
C ILE A 135 -44.11 -25.65 -59.73
N PHE A 136 -43.62 -26.53 -58.84
CA PHE A 136 -43.38 -27.94 -59.17
C PHE A 136 -44.64 -28.68 -59.64
N SER A 137 -45.80 -28.33 -59.08
CA SER A 137 -47.09 -28.93 -59.48
C SER A 137 -47.53 -28.46 -60.86
N GLN A 138 -47.30 -27.17 -61.18
CA GLN A 138 -47.61 -26.58 -62.49
C GLN A 138 -46.73 -27.16 -63.61
N GLU A 139 -45.43 -27.31 -63.34
CA GLU A 139 -44.46 -27.85 -64.32
C GLU A 139 -44.73 -29.32 -64.66
N LYS A 140 -45.07 -30.15 -63.66
CA LYS A 140 -45.52 -31.54 -63.88
C LYS A 140 -46.76 -31.64 -64.77
N GLY A 141 -47.68 -30.67 -64.69
CA GLY A 141 -48.86 -30.61 -65.54
C GLY A 141 -48.53 -30.24 -66.99
N SER A 142 -47.53 -29.40 -67.21
CA SER A 142 -47.15 -28.93 -68.55
C SER A 142 -46.30 -29.95 -69.33
N LEU A 143 -45.51 -30.78 -68.65
CA LEU A 143 -44.67 -31.82 -69.27
C LEU A 143 -45.46 -32.98 -69.90
N ARG A 144 -46.72 -33.22 -69.49
CA ARG A 144 -47.55 -34.28 -70.08
C ARG A 144 -47.98 -34.04 -71.54
N VAL A 145 -47.75 -32.86 -72.10
CA VAL A 145 -48.17 -32.52 -73.47
C VAL A 145 -47.11 -32.89 -74.52
N ASN A 146 -45.85 -33.12 -74.13
CA ASN A 146 -44.76 -33.45 -75.09
C ASN A 146 -44.44 -34.95 -75.21
N GLU A 147 -45.12 -35.83 -74.48
CA GLU A 147 -44.87 -37.28 -74.50
C GLU A 147 -45.76 -38.05 -75.51
N LEU A 148 -46.41 -37.34 -76.44
CA LEU A 148 -47.27 -37.94 -77.47
C LEU A 148 -46.60 -38.12 -78.85
N LEU A 149 -45.31 -37.80 -79.00
CA LEU A 149 -44.58 -38.05 -80.25
C LEU A 149 -43.24 -38.76 -80.01
N GLY A 150 -43.22 -40.07 -80.27
CA GLY A 150 -42.02 -40.91 -80.32
C GLY A 150 -42.01 -41.96 -79.20
N GLY A 151 -42.32 -43.23 -79.42
CA GLY A 151 -42.12 -44.03 -80.62
C GLY A 151 -41.02 -45.05 -80.38
N SER A 152 -41.45 -46.24 -79.95
CA SER A 152 -40.89 -47.56 -80.30
C SER A 152 -39.50 -48.01 -79.84
N HIS A 153 -39.52 -49.26 -79.37
CA HIS A 153 -38.48 -50.29 -79.33
C HIS A 153 -37.32 -50.20 -78.32
N GLY A 154 -37.52 -50.91 -77.20
CA GLY A 154 -36.87 -52.19 -76.92
C GLY A 154 -35.37 -52.17 -76.62
N ASN A 155 -34.96 -52.58 -75.42
CA ASN A 155 -34.28 -53.86 -75.21
C ASN A 155 -34.07 -54.13 -73.71
N ALA A 156 -34.06 -55.41 -73.36
CA ALA A 156 -33.87 -55.93 -72.03
C ALA A 156 -32.46 -55.62 -71.49
N GLY A 157 -32.40 -55.16 -70.23
CA GLY A 157 -31.16 -55.01 -69.49
C GLY A 157 -31.45 -54.86 -68.02
N LYS A 158 -31.36 -55.97 -67.27
CA LYS A 158 -31.40 -56.01 -65.81
C LYS A 158 -30.26 -55.14 -65.26
N TYR A 159 -30.56 -53.89 -64.92
CA TYR A 159 -29.74 -53.07 -64.04
C TYR A 159 -30.64 -52.56 -62.93
N SER A 160 -30.30 -52.94 -61.70
CA SER A 160 -30.89 -52.40 -60.49
C SER A 160 -30.89 -50.87 -60.56
N PRO A 161 -32.02 -50.19 -60.29
CA PRO A 161 -32.02 -48.74 -60.28
C PRO A 161 -31.12 -48.29 -59.12
N PRO A 162 -30.14 -47.41 -59.35
CA PRO A 162 -29.46 -46.78 -58.25
C PRO A 162 -30.49 -45.93 -57.52
N SER A 163 -30.57 -46.06 -56.20
CA SER A 163 -31.41 -45.24 -55.34
C SER A 163 -30.88 -43.81 -55.36
N TRP A 164 -31.18 -43.05 -56.41
CA TRP A 164 -30.96 -41.59 -56.46
C TRP A 164 -32.07 -40.86 -55.69
N TYR A 165 -32.39 -41.36 -54.48
CA TYR A 165 -33.04 -40.50 -53.50
C TYR A 165 -32.04 -39.43 -53.08
N ASP A 166 -32.12 -38.30 -53.77
CA ASP A 166 -32.62 -37.08 -53.12
C ASP A 166 -31.84 -36.64 -51.86
N SER A 167 -30.52 -36.78 -51.87
CA SER A 167 -29.65 -36.38 -50.75
C SER A 167 -28.73 -35.21 -51.10
N GLY A 168 -28.44 -34.96 -52.38
CA GLY A 168 -27.56 -33.85 -52.79
C GLY A 168 -28.20 -32.46 -52.71
N LEU A 169 -29.48 -32.33 -53.10
CA LEU A 169 -30.20 -31.04 -53.08
C LEU A 169 -30.79 -30.71 -51.70
N ARG A 170 -31.03 -31.72 -50.85
CA ARG A 170 -31.37 -31.49 -49.44
C ARG A 170 -30.18 -31.02 -48.63
N PHE A 171 -28.96 -31.45 -48.93
CA PHE A 171 -27.77 -30.99 -48.21
C PHE A 171 -27.45 -29.51 -48.51
N ALA A 172 -27.48 -29.09 -49.78
CA ALA A 172 -27.16 -27.70 -50.13
C ALA A 172 -28.18 -26.67 -49.61
N MET A 173 -29.45 -27.05 -49.44
CA MET A 173 -30.48 -26.11 -48.96
C MET A 173 -30.54 -26.00 -47.42
N TYR A 174 -30.14 -27.04 -46.67
CA TYR A 174 -30.01 -26.96 -45.21
C TYR A 174 -28.67 -26.35 -44.78
N GLU A 175 -27.60 -26.48 -45.56
CA GLU A 175 -26.27 -25.95 -45.20
C GLU A 175 -26.17 -24.41 -45.27
N VAL A 176 -26.94 -23.77 -46.16
CA VAL A 176 -27.03 -22.30 -46.23
C VAL A 176 -27.91 -21.70 -45.13
N VAL A 177 -28.84 -22.47 -44.55
CA VAL A 177 -29.77 -21.98 -43.51
C VAL A 177 -29.28 -22.33 -42.09
N CYS A 178 -28.58 -23.44 -41.90
CA CYS A 178 -28.11 -23.87 -40.57
C CYS A 178 -26.80 -23.20 -40.11
N THR A 179 -26.03 -22.60 -41.02
CA THR A 179 -24.76 -21.91 -40.70
C THR A 179 -24.94 -20.55 -40.00
N HIS A 180 -26.17 -20.05 -39.84
CA HIS A 180 -26.45 -18.79 -39.12
C HIS A 180 -27.17 -18.94 -37.77
N MET A 181 -27.62 -20.14 -37.40
CA MET A 181 -28.40 -20.36 -36.16
C MET A 181 -27.62 -21.05 -35.03
N ALA A 182 -26.41 -21.57 -35.30
CA ALA A 182 -25.61 -22.30 -34.30
C ALA A 182 -24.51 -21.45 -33.62
N ARG A 183 -24.77 -20.16 -33.37
CA ARG A 183 -23.86 -19.30 -32.58
C ARG A 183 -24.60 -18.42 -31.57
N VAL A 184 -25.49 -19.02 -30.78
CA VAL A 184 -25.97 -18.41 -29.52
C VAL A 184 -25.99 -19.49 -28.46
N GLY A 185 -24.82 -19.79 -27.91
CA GLY A 185 -24.66 -20.85 -26.91
C GLY A 185 -23.22 -21.30 -26.75
N SER A 186 -22.31 -20.37 -26.46
CA SER A 186 -21.03 -20.69 -25.82
C SER A 186 -20.47 -19.38 -25.30
N ASP A 187 -20.27 -19.37 -23.99
CA ASP A 187 -19.13 -18.82 -23.26
C ASP A 187 -18.46 -17.54 -23.78
N ILE A 188 -18.26 -16.66 -22.81
CA ILE A 188 -17.41 -15.47 -22.84
C ILE A 188 -16.01 -15.87 -23.34
N LEU A 189 -15.83 -15.90 -24.66
CA LEU A 189 -14.55 -15.93 -25.34
C LEU A 189 -14.27 -14.51 -25.79
N VAL A 190 -13.38 -13.88 -25.01
CA VAL A 190 -12.73 -12.62 -25.33
C VAL A 190 -12.12 -12.73 -26.74
N PRO A 191 -12.34 -11.76 -27.65
CA PRO A 191 -11.76 -11.81 -28.98
C PRO A 191 -10.25 -11.57 -28.90
N ASP A 192 -9.49 -12.63 -29.12
CA ASP A 192 -8.05 -12.55 -29.28
C ASP A 192 -7.71 -12.34 -30.77
N SER A 193 -7.04 -11.22 -31.04
CA SER A 193 -6.08 -11.00 -32.12
C SER A 193 -6.54 -11.06 -33.59
N VAL A 194 -6.62 -9.88 -34.21
CA VAL A 194 -6.63 -9.65 -35.68
C VAL A 194 -5.22 -9.97 -36.25
N PRO A 195 -5.09 -10.59 -37.45
CA PRO A 195 -3.80 -10.81 -38.09
C PRO A 195 -3.20 -9.47 -38.54
N LYS A 196 -1.92 -9.25 -38.25
CA LYS A 196 -1.16 -8.14 -38.84
C LYS A 196 -0.76 -8.51 -40.26
N ASP A 197 -1.39 -7.84 -41.22
CA ASP A 197 -0.87 -7.78 -42.57
C ASP A 197 0.43 -6.99 -42.62
N VAL A 198 1.30 -7.53 -43.46
CA VAL A 198 2.65 -7.10 -43.77
C VAL A 198 2.59 -6.00 -44.85
N THR A 199 3.61 -5.14 -44.82
CA THR A 199 4.13 -4.25 -45.88
C THR A 199 3.47 -2.90 -46.18
N ALA A 200 4.35 -1.89 -46.08
CA ALA A 200 4.70 -0.91 -47.13
C ALA A 200 4.44 0.56 -46.80
N SER A 201 5.54 1.31 -46.98
CA SER A 201 5.67 2.75 -46.98
C SER A 201 4.96 3.42 -48.17
N ALA A 202 4.26 4.53 -47.91
CA ALA A 202 4.12 5.72 -48.76
C ALA A 202 3.36 6.75 -47.90
N ARG A 203 3.96 7.87 -47.45
CA ARG A 203 4.21 9.13 -48.17
C ARG A 203 2.98 9.65 -48.91
N GLU A 204 2.69 10.94 -48.66
CA GLU A 204 1.68 11.81 -49.29
C GLU A 204 0.24 11.61 -48.78
N ARG A 205 -0.64 12.59 -48.61
CA ARG A 205 -0.70 14.06 -48.82
C ARG A 205 -2.17 14.39 -48.59
N GLY A 206 -2.51 15.57 -48.06
CA GLY A 206 -3.85 16.14 -48.27
C GLY A 206 -4.59 16.56 -47.01
N ASN A 207 -4.75 17.87 -46.90
CA ASN A 207 -5.53 18.60 -45.93
C ASN A 207 -7.05 18.46 -46.18
N SER A 208 -7.81 19.05 -45.24
CA SER A 208 -9.23 19.50 -45.32
C SER A 208 -10.22 18.42 -44.87
N LEU A 209 -11.24 18.62 -44.01
CA LEU A 209 -12.02 19.76 -43.52
C LEU A 209 -12.49 19.41 -42.09
N GLN A 210 -12.34 20.27 -41.08
CA GLN A 210 -13.38 21.20 -40.59
C GLN A 210 -14.72 20.53 -40.22
N ALA A 211 -15.00 20.38 -38.91
CA ALA A 211 -16.20 20.93 -38.26
C ALA A 211 -16.33 20.51 -36.78
N LEU A 212 -16.33 21.53 -35.90
CA LEU A 212 -17.21 21.71 -34.74
C LEU A 212 -17.09 20.76 -33.55
N SER A 213 -16.43 21.25 -32.49
CA SER A 213 -17.15 21.58 -31.25
C SER A 213 -16.28 22.47 -30.36
N GLU A 214 -16.61 23.75 -30.39
CA GLU A 214 -16.24 24.74 -29.40
C GLU A 214 -16.83 24.32 -28.05
N THR A 215 -15.98 24.05 -27.05
CA THR A 215 -16.39 24.18 -25.66
C THR A 215 -15.37 25.02 -24.90
N THR A 216 -15.88 26.18 -24.52
CA THR A 216 -15.33 27.25 -23.72
C THR A 216 -14.76 26.76 -22.40
N TRP A 217 -13.42 26.73 -22.28
CA TRP A 217 -12.75 26.92 -20.99
C TRP A 217 -11.66 27.96 -21.18
N GLY A 218 -11.89 29.12 -20.57
CA GLY A 218 -11.04 30.30 -20.69
C GLY A 218 -9.63 30.09 -20.13
N PRO A 219 -8.68 30.93 -20.57
CA PRO A 219 -7.28 30.82 -20.20
C PRO A 219 -7.04 31.52 -18.86
N SER A 220 -6.22 30.92 -18.00
CA SER A 220 -5.51 31.67 -16.96
C SER A 220 -4.02 31.42 -17.11
N ARG A 221 -3.34 32.51 -17.47
CA ARG A 221 -1.92 32.65 -17.68
C ARG A 221 -1.17 32.56 -16.35
N SER A 222 -0.28 31.58 -16.27
CA SER A 222 1.13 31.67 -15.85
C SER A 222 1.57 32.71 -14.79
N SER A 223 2.20 32.21 -13.71
CA SER A 223 3.60 32.56 -13.35
C SER A 223 4.22 31.32 -12.68
N SER A 224 5.19 30.64 -13.29
CA SER A 224 6.62 30.99 -13.41
C SER A 224 7.38 30.82 -12.10
N ILE A 225 7.94 29.62 -11.87
CA ILE A 225 9.36 29.45 -11.52
C ILE A 225 9.79 27.97 -11.70
N GLU A 226 10.63 27.74 -12.71
CA GLU A 226 11.91 27.01 -12.62
C GLU A 226 12.02 25.88 -11.58
N GLY A 227 12.35 24.62 -11.87
CA GLY A 227 12.92 23.96 -13.03
C GLY A 227 13.72 22.75 -12.53
N ARG A 228 13.45 21.54 -13.02
CA ARG A 228 14.46 20.47 -13.22
C ARG A 228 13.83 19.19 -13.79
N ARG A 229 14.26 18.89 -15.02
CA ARG A 229 14.34 17.60 -15.72
C ARG A 229 13.72 16.40 -14.98
N SER A 230 12.60 15.91 -15.50
CA SER A 230 12.27 14.50 -15.46
C SER A 230 11.83 14.07 -16.85
N THR A 231 12.55 13.08 -17.34
CA THR A 231 12.50 12.43 -18.65
C THR A 231 11.08 12.01 -19.01
N GLU A 232 10.65 12.40 -20.21
CA GLU A 232 9.51 11.83 -20.91
C GLU A 232 9.67 10.31 -21.00
N LEU A 233 8.80 9.58 -20.31
CA LEU A 233 8.50 8.19 -20.63
C LEU A 233 7.11 8.18 -21.24
N GLY A 234 7.09 7.88 -22.53
CA GLY A 234 5.91 7.83 -23.37
C GLY A 234 4.83 6.93 -22.78
N LEU A 235 3.63 7.50 -22.72
CA LEU A 235 2.37 6.81 -22.51
C LEU A 235 2.13 5.88 -23.71
N SER A 236 2.49 4.60 -23.58
CA SER A 236 2.10 3.55 -24.52
C SER A 236 1.05 2.65 -23.87
N ASN A 237 -0.15 2.67 -24.45
CA ASN A 237 -1.24 1.74 -24.19
C ASN A 237 -0.79 0.29 -24.44
N GLY A 238 -0.66 -0.49 -23.35
CA GLY A 238 -0.24 -1.90 -23.35
C GLY A 238 -0.34 -2.50 -21.95
N MET A 239 -1.49 -2.32 -21.31
CA MET A 239 -1.61 -2.30 -19.85
C MET A 239 -2.17 -3.62 -19.27
N THR A 240 -1.61 -4.78 -19.59
CA THR A 240 -1.93 -6.03 -18.84
C THR A 240 -0.80 -7.04 -18.69
N MET A 241 0.34 -6.91 -19.40
CA MET A 241 1.50 -7.81 -19.20
C MET A 241 2.77 -7.09 -18.73
N GLN A 242 2.81 -5.75 -18.76
CA GLN A 242 3.99 -4.97 -18.37
C GLN A 242 4.08 -4.68 -16.85
N GLY A 243 3.10 -5.12 -16.05
CA GLY A 243 3.04 -4.86 -14.61
C GLY A 243 4.09 -5.63 -13.80
N GLN A 244 4.36 -6.90 -14.14
CA GLN A 244 5.32 -7.73 -13.39
C GLN A 244 6.78 -7.33 -13.66
N GLU A 245 7.13 -7.01 -14.90
CA GLU A 245 8.50 -6.56 -15.23
C GLU A 245 8.84 -5.23 -14.52
N ASN A 246 7.84 -4.38 -14.27
CA ASN A 246 8.01 -3.16 -13.52
C ASN A 246 8.27 -3.42 -12.02
N LEU A 247 7.64 -4.44 -11.41
CA LEU A 247 7.85 -4.77 -10.00
C LEU A 247 9.31 -5.15 -9.70
N HIS A 248 9.90 -6.02 -10.51
CA HIS A 248 11.30 -6.44 -10.30
C HIS A 248 12.28 -5.27 -10.43
N ARG A 249 11.98 -4.29 -11.31
CA ARG A 249 12.76 -3.06 -11.42
C ARG A 249 12.57 -2.14 -10.21
N LEU A 250 11.33 -2.06 -9.70
CA LEU A 250 10.96 -1.24 -8.55
C LEU A 250 11.66 -1.74 -7.28
N PHE A 251 11.62 -3.05 -7.05
CA PHE A 251 12.15 -3.68 -5.84
C PHE A 251 13.59 -4.12 -6.02
N ARG A 252 14.53 -3.25 -6.41
CA ARG A 252 15.95 -3.61 -6.50
C ARG A 252 16.75 -3.08 -5.30
N GLN A 253 17.56 -3.93 -4.66
CA GLN A 253 18.33 -3.55 -3.47
C GLN A 253 19.33 -2.41 -3.74
N ASN A 254 19.95 -2.36 -4.93
CA ASN A 254 20.82 -1.28 -5.38
C ASN A 254 21.92 -0.93 -4.35
N ALA A 255 22.63 -1.95 -3.85
CA ALA A 255 23.67 -1.85 -2.81
C ALA A 255 23.22 -1.27 -1.45
N ARG A 256 21.92 -1.15 -1.19
CA ARG A 256 21.41 -0.68 0.12
C ARG A 256 21.58 -1.77 1.18
N PRO A 257 21.92 -1.43 2.43
CA PRO A 257 21.90 -2.40 3.52
C PRO A 257 20.47 -2.92 3.72
N LEU A 258 20.33 -4.18 4.15
CA LEU A 258 19.05 -4.89 4.23
C LEU A 258 17.95 -4.10 4.97
N GLY A 259 18.30 -3.40 6.05
CA GLY A 259 17.34 -2.56 6.80
C GLY A 259 16.85 -1.35 6.00
N ALA A 260 17.73 -0.67 5.26
CA ALA A 260 17.33 0.46 4.42
C ALA A 260 16.56 0.00 3.18
N TYR A 261 16.90 -1.17 2.63
CA TYR A 261 16.13 -1.79 1.56
C TYR A 261 14.71 -2.16 2.01
N TRP A 262 14.56 -2.71 3.21
CA TRP A 262 13.26 -3.02 3.80
C TRP A 262 12.38 -1.77 3.97
N SER A 263 12.94 -0.69 4.53
CA SER A 263 12.22 0.59 4.66
C SER A 263 11.77 1.13 3.30
N TYR A 264 12.67 1.13 2.31
CA TYR A 264 12.34 1.53 0.94
C TYR A 264 11.21 0.68 0.34
N ALA A 265 11.24 -0.63 0.57
CA ALA A 265 10.25 -1.56 0.06
C ALA A 265 8.85 -1.33 0.69
N ILE A 266 8.78 -0.99 1.98
CA ILE A 266 7.52 -0.60 2.65
C ILE A 266 6.95 0.67 2.02
N ASP A 267 7.77 1.71 1.87
CA ASP A 267 7.33 2.99 1.28
C ASP A 267 6.84 2.79 -0.16
N THR A 268 7.51 1.89 -0.89
CA THR A 268 7.14 1.52 -2.25
C THR A 268 5.82 0.76 -2.28
N ARG A 269 5.59 -0.18 -1.36
CA ARG A 269 4.30 -0.91 -1.25
C ARG A 269 3.12 0.02 -1.01
N ILE A 270 3.27 1.06 -0.20
CA ILE A 270 2.20 2.03 0.08
C ILE A 270 1.75 2.75 -1.20
N GLN A 271 2.67 2.93 -2.16
CA GLN A 271 2.39 3.57 -3.44
C GLN A 271 1.80 2.61 -4.48
N LEU A 272 1.83 1.30 -4.23
CA LEU A 272 1.31 0.31 -5.18
C LEU A 272 -0.22 0.19 -5.10
N PRO A 273 -0.90 -0.05 -6.23
CA PRO A 273 -2.34 -0.30 -6.23
C PRO A 273 -2.74 -1.52 -5.39
N LEU A 274 -3.85 -1.38 -4.66
CA LEU A 274 -4.38 -2.43 -3.77
C LEU A 274 -4.79 -3.73 -4.49
N TRP A 275 -5.02 -3.69 -5.81
CA TRP A 275 -5.38 -4.87 -6.59
C TRP A 275 -4.18 -5.76 -6.93
N MET A 276 -2.95 -5.32 -6.64
CA MET A 276 -1.77 -6.15 -6.84
C MET A 276 -1.71 -7.27 -5.80
N LYS A 277 -1.44 -8.49 -6.25
CA LYS A 277 -1.39 -9.66 -5.37
C LYS A 277 -0.20 -9.52 -4.41
N SER A 278 -0.47 -9.67 -3.12
CA SER A 278 0.53 -9.65 -2.05
C SER A 278 1.69 -10.64 -2.31
N SER A 279 1.39 -11.77 -2.95
CA SER A 279 2.38 -12.78 -3.37
C SER A 279 3.39 -12.27 -4.38
N ASP A 280 2.95 -11.45 -5.34
CA ASP A 280 3.78 -11.01 -6.45
C ASP A 280 4.74 -9.90 -6.00
N ILE A 281 4.27 -9.04 -5.08
CA ILE A 281 5.08 -8.03 -4.41
C ILE A 281 6.15 -8.71 -3.55
N ALA A 282 5.80 -9.75 -2.79
CA ALA A 282 6.75 -10.50 -1.97
C ALA A 282 7.82 -11.19 -2.82
N LYS A 283 7.44 -11.83 -3.94
CA LYS A 283 8.38 -12.41 -4.91
C LYS A 283 9.35 -11.37 -5.48
N ALA A 284 8.81 -10.24 -5.96
CA ALA A 284 9.63 -9.17 -6.52
C ALA A 284 10.63 -8.60 -5.51
N PHE A 285 10.25 -8.47 -4.23
CA PHE A 285 11.18 -8.06 -3.16
C PHE A 285 12.30 -9.08 -2.94
N VAL A 286 11.97 -10.37 -2.87
CA VAL A 286 12.97 -11.42 -2.61
C VAL A 286 13.93 -11.56 -3.79
N ASP A 287 13.43 -11.53 -5.02
CA ASP A 287 14.24 -11.55 -6.24
C ASP A 287 15.15 -10.32 -6.37
N GLY A 288 14.74 -9.22 -5.74
CA GLY A 288 15.45 -7.95 -5.68
C GLY A 288 16.66 -7.89 -4.76
N LEU A 289 16.85 -8.91 -3.91
CA LEU A 289 17.96 -9.01 -2.96
C LEU A 289 19.28 -9.36 -3.66
N GLU A 290 20.34 -8.64 -3.32
CA GLU A 290 21.69 -8.86 -3.86
C GLU A 290 22.44 -9.99 -3.12
N ASP A 291 22.19 -10.16 -1.82
CA ASP A 291 22.79 -11.24 -1.03
C ASP A 291 22.03 -12.55 -1.27
N THR A 292 22.64 -13.44 -2.05
CA THR A 292 22.08 -14.74 -2.41
C THR A 292 21.79 -15.60 -1.18
N ALA A 293 22.63 -15.55 -0.14
CA ALA A 293 22.41 -16.34 1.07
C ALA A 293 21.18 -15.88 1.85
N THR A 294 20.97 -14.57 1.92
CA THR A 294 19.77 -13.98 2.54
C THR A 294 18.52 -14.27 1.70
N ARG A 295 18.63 -14.17 0.38
CA ARG A 295 17.54 -14.51 -0.55
C ARG A 295 17.11 -15.97 -0.40
N ASP A 296 18.03 -16.92 -0.49
CA ASP A 296 17.74 -18.36 -0.38
C ASP A 296 17.14 -18.75 0.98
N LEU A 297 17.50 -18.02 2.05
CA LEU A 297 16.90 -18.18 3.37
C LEU A 297 15.45 -17.70 3.39
N MET A 298 15.17 -16.54 2.79
CA MET A 298 13.82 -15.97 2.73
C MET A 298 12.91 -16.80 1.84
N GLU A 299 13.38 -17.25 0.68
CA GLU A 299 12.64 -18.15 -0.21
C GLU A 299 12.21 -19.41 0.53
N ARG A 300 13.13 -20.09 1.22
CA ARG A 300 12.80 -21.30 2.00
C ARG A 300 11.75 -21.05 3.09
N LYS A 301 11.85 -19.93 3.81
CA LYS A 301 10.85 -19.56 4.82
C LYS A 301 9.48 -19.26 4.19
N LEU A 302 9.44 -18.59 3.05
CA LEU A 302 8.21 -18.28 2.33
C LEU A 302 7.60 -19.50 1.63
N TYR A 303 8.41 -20.45 1.16
CA TYR A 303 7.91 -21.73 0.65
C TYR A 303 7.21 -22.55 1.74
N ALA A 304 7.69 -22.47 2.98
CA ALA A 304 7.07 -23.18 4.11
C ALA A 304 5.82 -22.45 4.65
N ALA A 305 5.86 -21.13 4.76
CA ALA A 305 4.80 -20.33 5.39
C ALA A 305 3.76 -19.75 4.40
N GLY A 306 4.05 -19.76 3.10
CA GLY A 306 3.24 -19.15 2.05
C GLY A 306 3.81 -17.82 1.55
N TRP A 307 3.63 -17.57 0.24
CA TRP A 307 4.10 -16.34 -0.42
C TRP A 307 3.09 -15.20 -0.22
N SER A 308 3.28 -14.39 0.82
CA SER A 308 2.57 -13.13 1.02
C SER A 308 3.50 -12.09 1.63
N TRP A 309 3.17 -10.81 1.45
CA TRP A 309 3.95 -9.72 2.02
C TRP A 309 3.92 -9.71 3.55
N ASP A 310 2.80 -10.09 4.16
CA ASP A 310 2.65 -10.03 5.62
C ASP A 310 3.55 -11.09 6.27
N VAL A 311 3.61 -12.29 5.68
CA VAL A 311 4.57 -13.35 6.08
C VAL A 311 6.01 -12.89 5.85
N LEU A 312 6.30 -12.25 4.70
CA LEU A 312 7.61 -11.67 4.43
C LEU A 312 8.00 -10.62 5.48
N ALA A 313 7.08 -9.76 5.90
CA ALA A 313 7.31 -8.75 6.93
C ALA A 313 7.68 -9.37 8.27
N GLU A 314 6.98 -10.41 8.70
CA GLU A 314 7.32 -11.16 9.91
C GLU A 314 8.72 -11.79 9.84
N VAL A 315 9.05 -12.43 8.71
CA VAL A 315 10.38 -13.00 8.47
C VAL A 315 11.47 -11.92 8.52
N MET A 316 11.22 -10.76 7.93
CA MET A 316 12.13 -9.61 7.92
C MET A 316 12.36 -9.02 9.30
N HIS A 317 11.28 -8.86 10.09
CA HIS A 317 11.39 -8.38 11.47
C HIS A 317 12.24 -9.31 12.33
N ASN A 318 12.01 -10.62 12.21
CA ASN A 318 12.82 -11.62 12.91
C ASN A 318 14.29 -11.53 12.50
N LYS A 319 14.58 -11.41 11.20
CA LYS A 319 15.95 -11.34 10.69
C LYS A 319 16.69 -10.07 11.14
N LEU A 320 16.02 -8.92 11.08
CA LEU A 320 16.60 -7.65 11.52
C LEU A 320 16.87 -7.65 13.04
N ASN A 321 16.07 -8.36 13.83
CA ASN A 321 16.27 -8.51 15.27
C ASN A 321 17.37 -9.52 15.62
N GLU A 322 17.53 -10.60 14.83
CA GLU A 322 18.68 -11.51 14.93
C GLU A 322 20.01 -10.75 14.73
N ASN A 323 20.09 -9.89 13.71
CA ASN A 323 21.29 -9.09 13.43
C ASN A 323 21.65 -8.16 14.60
N LYS A 324 20.66 -7.55 15.26
CA LYS A 324 20.88 -6.75 16.49
C LYS A 324 21.44 -7.60 17.63
N SER A 325 20.96 -8.84 17.77
CA SER A 325 21.37 -9.75 18.83
C SER A 325 22.77 -10.33 18.61
N GLN A 326 23.15 -10.58 17.36
CA GLN A 326 24.48 -11.11 17.00
C GLN A 326 25.57 -10.04 17.13
N THR A 327 25.24 -8.78 16.89
CA THR A 327 26.17 -7.64 17.08
C THR A 327 26.56 -7.45 18.56
N VAL A 328 25.77 -7.94 19.51
CA VAL A 328 26.02 -7.82 20.96
C VAL A 328 26.82 -9.00 21.52
N LYS A 329 26.97 -10.11 20.77
CA LYS A 329 27.65 -11.34 21.23
C LYS A 329 28.97 -11.59 20.48
N LEU A 330 29.89 -10.64 20.47
CA LEU A 330 31.31 -10.94 20.23
C LEU A 330 32.05 -11.03 21.58
N PRO A 331 32.45 -12.23 22.01
CA PRO A 331 33.19 -12.44 23.25
C PRO A 331 34.70 -12.26 23.05
N VAL A 332 35.27 -11.46 23.95
CA VAL A 332 36.60 -11.59 24.58
C VAL A 332 37.46 -12.73 24.01
N ARG A 333 38.39 -12.40 23.12
CA ARG A 333 39.50 -13.29 22.77
C ARG A 333 40.51 -13.26 23.91
N MET A 334 40.66 -14.40 24.57
CA MET A 334 41.64 -14.64 25.62
C MET A 334 43.07 -14.41 25.12
N LYS A 335 43.86 -13.83 26.02
CA LYS A 335 45.27 -13.50 25.90
C LYS A 335 46.07 -14.70 26.42
N ALA A 336 46.78 -15.40 25.54
CA ALA A 336 47.88 -16.29 25.92
C ALA A 336 49.14 -15.76 25.21
N GLY A 337 50.20 -15.54 25.97
CA GLY A 337 51.40 -14.86 25.52
C GLY A 337 52.34 -15.74 24.71
N SER A 338 53.23 -15.09 23.95
CA SER A 338 54.63 -15.48 23.76
C SER A 338 55.36 -14.45 22.90
N GLY A 339 56.46 -13.89 23.41
CA GLY A 339 57.70 -13.68 22.65
C GLY A 339 57.85 -12.53 21.63
N LYS A 340 58.53 -11.46 22.09
CA LYS A 340 59.75 -10.82 21.52
C LYS A 340 59.72 -9.94 20.23
N THR A 341 59.99 -8.65 20.49
CA THR A 341 60.98 -7.69 19.89
C THR A 341 60.96 -7.25 18.42
N GLY A 342 61.07 -5.92 18.23
CA GLY A 342 61.49 -5.22 17.00
C GLY A 342 60.46 -4.18 16.52
N GLU A 343 60.37 -2.98 17.11
CA GLU A 343 61.12 -1.75 16.77
C GLU A 343 60.49 -0.89 15.65
N ALA A 344 60.31 0.40 15.98
CA ALA A 344 60.03 1.57 15.14
C ALA A 344 58.75 1.66 14.28
N SER A 345 57.79 2.52 14.68
CA SER A 345 57.56 3.82 14.02
C SER A 345 56.25 4.54 14.45
N LYS A 346 56.40 5.85 14.73
CA LYS A 346 55.44 6.98 14.64
C LYS A 346 54.22 7.04 15.60
N PRO A 347 54.03 8.15 16.34
CA PRO A 347 52.82 8.38 17.12
C PRO A 347 51.75 9.08 16.26
N ASN A 348 50.74 8.34 15.83
CA ASN A 348 49.46 8.93 15.44
C ASN A 348 48.53 8.98 16.66
N THR A 349 48.04 10.18 16.92
CA THR A 349 47.08 10.58 17.95
C THR A 349 45.88 9.62 18.10
N PRO A 350 45.58 9.11 19.31
CA PRO A 350 44.33 8.41 19.57
C PRO A 350 43.25 9.38 20.07
N ILE A 351 42.18 9.48 19.30
CA ILE A 351 40.90 10.08 19.70
C ILE A 351 40.36 9.28 20.89
N LYS A 352 40.27 9.94 22.05
CA LYS A 352 39.73 9.36 23.29
C LYS A 352 38.23 9.11 23.17
N HIS A 353 37.83 7.87 22.94
CA HIS A 353 36.43 7.46 23.13
C HIS A 353 36.07 7.48 24.62
N LYS A 354 35.16 8.39 24.99
CA LYS A 354 34.59 8.48 26.34
C LYS A 354 33.87 7.17 26.69
N LYS A 355 34.33 6.49 27.74
CA LYS A 355 33.66 5.32 28.34
C LYS A 355 32.25 5.73 28.79
N LYS A 356 31.21 5.13 28.21
CA LYS A 356 29.82 5.25 28.69
C LYS A 356 29.74 4.66 30.10
N ARG A 357 29.47 5.51 31.09
CA ARG A 357 29.15 5.11 32.48
C ARG A 357 27.93 4.18 32.44
N LYS A 358 28.07 2.95 32.93
CA LYS A 358 26.94 2.08 33.26
C LYS A 358 26.07 2.82 34.28
N ARG A 359 24.83 3.15 33.89
CA ARG A 359 23.81 3.62 34.83
C ARG A 359 23.52 2.48 35.80
N ARG A 360 23.54 2.77 37.10
CA ARG A 360 23.12 1.83 38.14
C ARG A 360 21.62 1.59 37.97
N VAL A 361 21.23 0.32 37.95
CA VAL A 361 19.82 -0.08 37.99
C VAL A 361 19.33 0.23 39.40
N ILE A 362 18.32 1.10 39.50
CA ILE A 362 17.59 1.34 40.76
C ILE A 362 16.53 0.25 40.84
N PRO A 363 16.51 -0.58 41.89
CA PRO A 363 15.42 -1.53 42.11
C PRO A 363 14.12 -0.75 42.27
N ILE A 364 13.15 -1.02 41.40
CA ILE A 364 11.79 -0.52 41.55
C ILE A 364 11.17 -1.36 42.66
N VAL A 365 11.09 -0.80 43.86
CA VAL A 365 10.33 -1.37 44.96
C VAL A 365 8.84 -1.14 44.64
N PRO A 366 7.99 -2.18 44.58
CA PRO A 366 6.55 -2.00 44.47
C PRO A 366 6.06 -1.13 45.62
N VAL A 367 5.23 -0.14 45.32
CA VAL A 367 4.48 0.59 46.33
C VAL A 367 3.56 -0.41 47.02
N ASP A 368 3.81 -0.67 48.30
CA ASP A 368 2.90 -1.46 49.13
C ASP A 368 1.57 -0.71 49.25
N GLU A 369 0.46 -1.43 49.13
CA GLU A 369 -0.89 -0.88 48.98
C GLU A 369 -1.47 -0.26 50.28
N ASP A 370 -0.67 -0.15 51.34
CA ASP A 370 -1.11 0.34 52.66
C ASP A 370 -1.08 1.88 52.79
N ASP A 371 -0.38 2.60 51.90
CA ASP A 371 -0.29 4.08 51.96
C ASP A 371 -1.47 4.81 51.28
N LEU A 372 -2.41 4.09 50.64
CA LEU A 372 -3.55 4.69 49.93
C LEU A 372 -4.80 4.87 50.80
N LEU A 373 -4.78 4.43 52.06
CA LEU A 373 -5.95 4.50 52.95
C LEU A 373 -5.97 5.71 53.92
N GLU A 374 -4.93 6.56 53.95
CA GLU A 374 -4.90 7.73 54.86
C GLU A 374 -5.38 9.06 54.23
N MET A 375 -5.76 9.10 52.96
CA MET A 375 -6.19 10.35 52.30
C MET A 375 -7.71 10.61 52.31
N ASN A 376 -8.51 9.78 52.98
CA ASN A 376 -9.97 9.92 53.08
C ASN A 376 -10.47 9.94 54.54
N SER A 377 -9.86 10.72 55.41
CA SER A 377 -10.41 11.06 56.73
C SER A 377 -10.36 12.55 57.01
#